data_AF-A0A1R3L258-F1
#
_entry.id   AF-A0A1R3L258-F1
#
_cell.length_a   1.000
_cell.length_b   1.000
_cell.length_c   1.000
_cell.angle_alpha   90.00
_cell.angle_beta   90.00
_cell.angle_gamma   90.00
#
_symmetry.space_group_name_H-M   'P 1'
#
loop_
_entity.id
_entity.type
_entity.pdbx_description
1 polymer ?
#
loop_
_entity_poly.entity_id
_entity_poly.type
_entity_poly.pdbx_seq_one_letter_code
_entity_poly.pdbx_strand_id
1 'polypeptide(L)' 'MVAELHGIRIGLTLAWERGFRLVECEVDALLALQLLESADLSLYPLAALIGDIRQPLMID' A
#
# COMPACT_ATOMS: atom_id res chain seq x y z
N MET A 1 -6.24 -5.57 -9.66
CA MET A 1 -6.20 -5.59 -8.18
C MET A 1 -4.82 -5.91 -7.64
N VAL A 2 -4.29 -7.12 -7.84
CA VAL A 2 -2.92 -7.47 -7.42
C VAL A 2 -1.86 -6.54 -8.04
N ALA A 3 -2.01 -6.23 -9.33
CA ALA A 3 -1.14 -5.27 -10.02
C ALA A 3 -1.15 -3.88 -9.38
N GLU A 4 -2.32 -3.36 -8.99
CA GLU A 4 -2.47 -2.06 -8.34
C GLU A 4 -1.73 -2.02 -7.00
N LEU A 5 -1.94 -3.03 -6.15
CA LEU A 5 -1.26 -3.13 -4.86
C LEU A 5 0.26 -3.25 -5.04
N HIS A 6 0.73 -4.00 -6.04
CA HIS A 6 2.16 -4.03 -6.37
C HIS A 6 2.68 -2.67 -6.87
N GLY A 7 1.91 -1.96 -7.69
CA GLY A 7 2.23 -0.61 -8.15
C GLY A 7 2.42 0.35 -6.98
N ILE A 8 1.47 0.35 -6.04
CA ILE A 8 1.53 1.13 -4.80
C ILE A 8 2.78 0.77 -3.99
N ARG A 9 3.02 -0.52 -3.73
CA ARG A 9 4.19 -0.98 -2.96
C ARG A 9 5.52 -0.55 -3.60
N ILE A 10 5.65 -0.71 -4.91
CA ILE A 10 6.86 -0.33 -5.65
C ILE A 10 7.06 1.19 -5.60
N GLY A 11 5.99 1.96 -5.83
CA GLY A 11 6.02 3.42 -5.77
C GLY A 11 6.45 3.94 -4.40
N LEU A 12 5.86 3.42 -3.32
CA LEU A 12 6.21 3.77 -1.94
C LEU A 12 7.66 3.38 -1.59
N THR A 13 8.11 2.19 -2.01
CA THR A 13 9.49 1.75 -1.78
C THR A 13 10.48 2.70 -2.46
N LEU A 14 10.23 3.04 -3.74
CA LEU A 14 11.05 3.97 -4.49
C LEU A 14 11.08 5.35 -3.85
N ALA A 15 9.93 5.87 -3.42
CA ALA A 15 9.86 7.17 -2.75
C ALA A 15 10.67 7.17 -1.45
N TRP A 16 10.56 6.11 -0.65
CA TRP A 16 11.32 5.94 0.58
C TRP A 16 12.84 5.92 0.33
N GLU A 17 13.30 5.11 -0.64
CA GLU A 17 14.71 5.02 -1.06
C GLU A 17 15.27 6.37 -1.53
N ARG A 18 14.42 7.22 -2.11
CA ARG A 18 14.79 8.56 -2.57
C ARG A 18 14.69 9.65 -1.49
N GLY A 19 14.36 9.29 -0.26
CA GLY A 19 14.28 10.23 0.85
C GLY A 19 12.95 10.98 0.96
N PHE A 20 11.97 10.69 0.10
CA PHE A 20 10.62 11.24 0.27
C PHE A 20 9.95 10.54 1.45
N ARG A 21 9.28 11.32 2.29
CA ARG A 21 8.57 10.84 3.49
C ARG A 21 7.09 11.20 3.48
N LEU A 22 6.71 12.18 2.66
CA LEU A 22 5.34 12.57 2.41
C LEU A 22 5.07 12.36 0.91
N VAL A 23 4.13 11.48 0.58
CA VAL A 23 3.79 11.10 -0.80
C VAL A 23 2.28 11.11 -0.93
N GLU A 24 1.78 11.82 -1.93
CA GLU A 24 0.40 11.69 -2.38
C GLU A 24 0.33 10.54 -3.39
N CYS A 25 -0.52 9.56 -3.10
CA CYS A 25 -0.69 8.37 -3.95
C CYS A 25 -2.09 8.42 -4.57
N GLU A 26 -2.16 8.72 -5.86
CA GLU A 26 -3.40 8.70 -6.64
C GLU A 26 -3.58 7.34 -7.31
N VAL A 27 -4.74 6.71 -7.08
CA VAL A 27 -5.06 5.37 -7.58
C VAL A 27 -6.50 5.36 -8.07
N ASP A 28 -6.75 4.93 -9.30
CA ASP A 28 -8.10 4.85 -9.89
C ASP A 28 -8.83 3.53 -9.56
N ALA A 29 -8.18 2.65 -8.78
CA ALA A 29 -8.73 1.40 -8.31
C ALA A 29 -9.32 1.50 -6.91
N LEU A 30 -10.61 1.87 -6.82
CA LEU A 30 -11.36 2.00 -5.55
C LEU A 30 -11.23 0.78 -4.63
N LEU A 31 -11.28 -0.43 -5.18
CA LEU A 31 -11.17 -1.67 -4.39
C LEU A 31 -9.75 -1.84 -3.79
N ALA A 32 -8.70 -1.29 -4.40
CA ALA A 32 -7.36 -1.29 -3.81
C ALA A 32 -7.31 -0.40 -2.56
N LEU A 33 -7.92 0.79 -2.64
CA LEU A 33 -8.03 1.71 -1.50
C LEU A 33 -8.83 1.09 -0.36
N GLN A 34 -9.99 0.48 -0.66
CA GLN A 34 -10.82 -0.19 0.34
C GLN A 34 -10.08 -1.33 1.05
N LEU A 35 -9.26 -2.11 0.31
CA LEU A 35 -8.42 -3.14 0.90
C LEU A 35 -7.33 -2.53 1.80
N LEU A 36 -6.71 -1.43 1.41
CA LEU A 36 -5.72 -0.74 2.24
C LEU A 36 -6.33 -0.10 3.50
N GLU A 37 -7.58 0.34 3.47
CA GLU A 37 -8.24 0.96 4.63
C GLU A 37 -8.83 -0.07 5.60
N SER A 38 -9.48 -1.11 5.09
CA SER A 38 -10.41 -1.93 5.89
C SER A 38 -10.16 -3.43 5.86
N ALA A 39 -9.16 -3.92 5.10
CA ALA A 39 -8.92 -5.35 5.03
C ALA A 39 -8.49 -5.94 6.37
N ASP A 40 -9.23 -6.95 6.82
CA ASP A 40 -8.83 -7.89 7.85
C ASP A 40 -7.73 -8.81 7.29
N LEU A 41 -6.52 -8.63 7.80
CA LEU A 41 -5.33 -9.33 7.32
C LEU A 41 -5.29 -10.80 7.76
N SER A 42 -6.19 -11.25 8.63
CA SER A 42 -6.17 -12.62 9.17
C SER A 42 -6.63 -13.69 8.16
N LEU A 43 -7.30 -13.31 7.07
CA LEU A 43 -7.96 -14.25 6.14
C LEU A 43 -7.71 -13.97 4.65
N TYR A 44 -6.93 -12.94 4.32
CA TYR A 44 -6.77 -12.52 2.92
C TYR A 44 -5.54 -13.12 2.25
N PRO A 45 -5.66 -13.69 1.02
CA PRO A 45 -4.52 -14.15 0.23
C PRO A 45 -3.45 -13.06 -0.04
N LEU A 46 -3.84 -11.79 0.08
CA LEU A 46 -2.99 -10.62 -0.14
C LEU A 46 -2.61 -9.91 1.16
N ALA A 47 -2.86 -10.51 2.33
CA ALA A 47 -2.64 -9.90 3.63
C ALA A 47 -1.19 -9.42 3.84
N ALA A 48 -0.21 -10.23 3.43
CA ALA A 48 1.21 -9.86 3.51
C ALA A 48 1.52 -8.62 2.65
N LEU A 49 0.97 -8.55 1.43
CA LEU A 49 1.17 -7.42 0.52
C LEU A 49 0.51 -6.13 1.05
N ILE A 50 -0.69 -6.24 1.61
CA ILE A 50 -1.39 -5.10 2.23
C ILE A 50 -0.63 -4.64 3.48
N GLY A 51 -0.12 -5.57 4.29
CA GLY A 51 0.71 -5.27 5.46
C GLY A 51 1.98 -4.51 5.10
N ASP A 52 2.71 -4.95 4.07
CA ASP A 52 3.90 -4.27 3.53
C ASP A 52 3.61 -2.82 3.12
N ILE A 53 2.42 -2.56 2.56
CA ILE A 53 2.02 -1.20 2.14
C ILE A 53 1.63 -0.34 3.34
N ARG A 54 0.99 -0.92 4.36
CA ARG A 54 0.56 -0.22 5.57
C ARG A 54 1.72 0.15 6.49
N GLN A 55 2.76 -0.68 6.62
CA GLN A 55 3.87 -0.43 7.55
C GLN A 55 4.57 0.93 7.35
N PRO A 56 4.92 1.35 6.13
CA PRO A 56 5.53 2.67 5.88
C PRO A 56 4.61 3.85 6.21
N LEU A 57 3.28 3.65 6.23
CA LEU A 57 2.28 4.69 6.51
C LEU A 57 2.07 4.94 8.01
N MET A 58 2.64 4.11 8.90
CA MET A 58 2.40 4.15 10.35
C MET A 58 3.55 4.77 11.18
N ILE A 59 4.41 5.60 10.58
CA ILE A 59 5.45 6.31 11.34
C ILE A 59 4.98 7.73 11.65
N ASP A 60 4.78 8.00 12.95
CA ASP A 60 4.45 9.29 13.57
C ASP A 60 5.50 10.40 13.30
#